data_AF-A0A973B726-F1
#
_entry.id   AF-A0A973B726-F1
#
_cell.length_a   1.000
_cell.length_b   1.000
_cell.length_c   1.000
_cell.angle_alpha   90.00
_cell.angle_beta   90.00
_cell.angle_gamma   90.00
#
_symmetry.space_group_name_H-M   'P 1'
#
loop_
_entity.id
_entity.type
_entity.pdbx_description
1 polymer ?
#
loop_
_entity_poly.entity_id
_entity_poly.type
_entity_poly.pdbx_seq_one_letter_code
_entity_poly.pdbx_strand_id
1 'polypeptide(L)'
;MDTTLNIVKPESSAKKWRRLLSQLTDDELAMYGIIARDQRDLEFGSSKLHSLSRLGLLVALAVGTHELLNNGLTDLVLLCSLMTVILCFCLFRRFRTRRFWNKHCTAVIREQVRRAVLLDGKTD
;
A
#
# COMPACT_ATOMS: atom_id res chain seq x y z
N MET A 1 -24.65 -14.34 -34.44
CA MET A 1 -23.25 -14.44 -34.00
C MET A 1 -23.15 -13.85 -32.61
N ASP A 2 -23.37 -14.68 -31.59
CA ASP A 2 -23.32 -14.27 -30.19
C ASP A 2 -21.88 -14.08 -29.76
N THR A 3 -21.47 -12.82 -29.62
CA THR A 3 -20.19 -12.47 -29.02
C THR A 3 -20.39 -12.48 -27.51
N THR A 4 -20.26 -13.65 -26.90
CA THR A 4 -20.18 -13.78 -25.45
C THR A 4 -18.90 -13.11 -24.97
N LEU A 5 -19.03 -11.84 -24.58
CA LEU A 5 -18.02 -11.11 -23.80
C LEU A 5 -17.75 -11.92 -22.53
N ASN A 6 -16.68 -12.72 -22.56
CA ASN A 6 -16.11 -13.36 -21.39
C ASN A 6 -15.60 -12.24 -20.47
N ILE A 7 -16.47 -11.76 -19.58
CA ILE A 7 -16.10 -10.89 -18.47
C ILE A 7 -15.21 -11.75 -17.58
N VAL A 8 -13.89 -11.69 -17.83
CA VAL A 8 -12.87 -12.28 -16.97
C VAL A 8 -13.05 -11.62 -15.61
N LYS A 9 -13.73 -12.34 -14.72
CA LYS A 9 -13.94 -11.91 -13.35
C LYS A 9 -12.55 -11.64 -12.77
N PRO A 10 -12.25 -10.42 -12.28
CA PRO A 10 -10.92 -10.12 -11.81
C PRO A 10 -10.58 -11.13 -10.71
N GLU A 11 -9.55 -11.94 -10.94
CA GLU A 11 -9.10 -12.92 -9.95
C GLU A 11 -8.88 -12.18 -8.64
N SER A 12 -9.36 -12.77 -7.54
CA SER A 12 -9.12 -12.18 -6.23
C SER A 12 -7.61 -11.99 -6.06
N SER A 13 -7.19 -10.82 -5.59
CA SER A 13 -5.76 -10.49 -5.43
C SER A 13 -4.96 -11.62 -4.76
N ALA A 14 -5.56 -12.32 -3.79
CA ALA A 14 -4.99 -13.49 -3.14
C ALA A 14 -4.69 -14.67 -4.11
N LYS A 15 -5.58 -14.98 -5.05
CA LYS A 15 -5.36 -16.04 -6.06
C LYS A 15 -4.23 -15.67 -7.02
N LYS A 16 -4.18 -14.40 -7.46
CA LYS A 16 -3.11 -13.90 -8.33
C LYS A 16 -1.74 -14.00 -7.67
N TRP A 17 -1.65 -13.59 -6.39
CA TRP A 17 -0.43 -13.74 -5.60
C TRP A 17 -0.03 -15.19 -5.43
N ARG A 18 -0.97 -16.07 -5.09
CA ARG A 18 -0.68 -17.49 -4.91
C ARG A 18 -0.12 -18.13 -6.16
N ARG A 19 -0.70 -17.82 -7.34
CA ARG A 19 -0.22 -18.33 -8.63
C ARG A 19 1.21 -17.88 -8.92
N LEU A 20 1.50 -16.60 -8.71
CA LEU A 20 2.85 -16.05 -8.91
C LEU A 20 3.87 -16.67 -7.94
N LEU A 21 3.52 -16.81 -6.66
CA LEU A 21 4.40 -17.38 -5.64
C LEU A 21 4.60 -18.89 -5.79
N SER A 22 3.61 -19.61 -6.34
CA SER A 22 3.74 -21.05 -6.62
C SER A 22 4.72 -21.41 -7.73
N GLN A 23 5.09 -20.43 -8.57
CA GLN A 23 6.06 -20.62 -9.66
C GLN A 23 7.52 -20.49 -9.20
N LEU A 24 7.76 -19.95 -8.00
CA LEU A 24 9.10 -19.75 -7.45
C LEU A 24 9.57 -21.01 -6.71
N THR A 25 10.86 -21.32 -6.83
CA THR A 25 11.55 -22.30 -5.97
C THR A 25 11.60 -21.82 -4.52
N ASP A 26 11.92 -22.71 -3.58
CA ASP A 26 11.96 -22.36 -2.15
C ASP A 26 13.03 -21.31 -1.83
N ASP A 27 14.20 -21.41 -2.47
CA ASP A 27 15.29 -20.44 -2.33
C ASP A 27 14.92 -19.08 -2.94
N GLU A 28 14.28 -19.06 -4.11
CA GLU A 28 13.79 -17.83 -4.73
C GLU A 28 12.70 -17.17 -3.90
N LEU A 29 11.80 -17.96 -3.30
CA LEU A 29 10.73 -17.46 -2.43
C LEU A 29 11.30 -16.85 -1.14
N ALA A 30 12.36 -17.46 -0.57
CA ALA A 30 13.06 -16.94 0.59
C ALA A 30 13.77 -15.61 0.27
N MET A 31 14.54 -15.58 -0.82
CA MET A 31 15.24 -14.37 -1.28
C MET A 31 14.26 -13.24 -1.58
N TYR A 32 13.16 -13.55 -2.26
CA TYR A 32 12.12 -12.57 -2.57
C TYR A 32 11.42 -12.04 -1.30
N GLY A 33 11.21 -12.89 -0.30
CA GLY A 33 10.69 -12.49 1.00
C GLY A 33 11.61 -11.50 1.74
N ILE A 34 12.93 -11.63 1.58
CA ILE A 34 13.92 -10.69 2.16
C ILE A 34 13.85 -9.34 1.44
N ILE A 35 13.90 -9.34 0.11
CA ILE A 35 13.84 -8.11 -0.72
C ILE A 35 12.54 -7.33 -0.44
N ALA A 36 11.40 -8.02 -0.34
CA ALA A 36 10.12 -7.37 -0.06
C ALA A 36 10.07 -6.72 1.33
N ARG A 37 10.71 -7.33 2.34
CA ARG A 37 10.82 -6.72 3.67
C ARG A 37 11.76 -5.53 3.66
N ASP A 38 12.87 -5.61 2.94
CA ASP A 38 13.85 -4.52 2.86
C ASP A 38 13.26 -3.28 2.16
N GLN A 39 12.55 -3.48 1.04
CA GLN A 39 11.77 -2.42 0.37
C GLN A 39 10.71 -1.81 1.28
N ARG A 40 9.99 -2.65 2.04
CA ARG A 40 9.04 -2.17 3.04
C ARG A 40 9.77 -1.34 4.10
N ASP A 41 10.89 -1.80 4.62
CA ASP A 41 11.57 -1.11 5.72
C ASP A 41 12.20 0.21 5.25
N LEU A 42 12.70 0.29 4.02
CA LEU A 42 13.09 1.54 3.36
C LEU A 42 11.92 2.51 3.18
N GLU A 43 10.77 2.02 2.70
CA GLU A 43 9.55 2.83 2.58
C GLU A 43 9.01 3.29 3.95
N PHE A 44 9.28 2.56 5.03
CA PHE A 44 8.76 2.89 6.37
C PHE A 44 9.78 3.68 7.22
N GLY A 45 11.07 3.59 6.91
CA GLY A 45 12.17 4.24 7.63
C GLY A 45 12.16 5.77 7.56
N SER A 46 11.46 6.38 6.59
CA SER A 46 11.31 7.85 6.49
C SER A 46 10.31 8.45 7.50
N SER A 47 10.45 8.08 8.77
CA SER A 47 9.57 8.49 9.88
C SER A 47 9.34 10.01 9.94
N LYS A 48 10.40 10.80 9.73
CA LYS A 48 10.39 12.27 9.83
C LYS A 48 9.49 12.93 8.79
N LEU A 49 9.50 12.43 7.55
CA LEU A 49 8.67 12.99 6.48
C LEU A 49 7.17 12.79 6.75
N HIS A 50 6.79 11.77 7.52
CA HIS A 50 5.40 11.54 7.90
C HIS A 50 4.83 12.50 8.92
N SER A 51 5.66 12.88 9.89
CA SER A 51 5.27 13.84 10.91
C SER A 51 5.13 15.22 10.30
N LEU A 52 6.04 15.57 9.39
CA LEU A 52 5.99 16.83 8.64
C LEU A 52 4.77 16.93 7.72
N SER A 53 4.42 15.87 6.96
CA SER A 53 3.24 15.90 6.08
C SER A 53 1.93 16.03 6.86
N ARG A 54 1.84 15.40 8.05
CA ARG A 54 0.66 15.50 8.92
C ARG A 54 0.55 16.87 9.56
N LEU A 55 1.66 17.42 10.04
CA LEU A 55 1.72 18.77 10.58
C LEU A 55 1.35 19.81 9.51
N GLY A 56 1.92 19.69 8.30
CA GLY A 56 1.60 20.55 7.18
C GLY A 56 0.12 20.50 6.79
N LEU A 57 -0.51 19.32 6.86
CA LEU A 57 -1.94 19.17 6.59
C LEU A 57 -2.78 19.90 7.64
N LEU A 58 -2.44 19.76 8.92
CA LEU A 58 -3.15 20.44 10.02
C LEU A 58 -3.02 21.96 9.91
N VAL A 59 -1.82 22.46 9.59
CA VAL A 59 -1.56 23.90 9.41
C VAL A 59 -2.33 24.43 8.21
N ALA A 60 -2.27 23.75 7.05
CA ALA A 60 -2.98 24.17 5.86
C ALA A 60 -4.50 24.21 6.08
N LEU A 61 -5.05 23.22 6.79
CA LEU A 61 -6.46 23.18 7.13
C LEU A 61 -6.84 24.32 8.09
N ALA A 62 -6.07 24.51 9.17
CA ALA A 62 -6.33 25.53 10.18
C ALA A 62 -6.29 26.94 9.57
N VAL A 63 -5.23 27.25 8.81
CA VAL A 63 -5.08 28.54 8.12
C VAL A 63 -6.20 28.75 7.10
N GLY A 64 -6.49 27.73 6.28
CA GLY A 64 -7.57 27.83 5.28
C GLY A 64 -8.95 28.05 5.92
N THR A 65 -9.25 27.37 7.04
CA THR A 65 -10.52 27.57 7.75
C THR A 65 -10.60 28.94 8.43
N HIS A 66 -9.51 29.40 9.05
CA HIS A 66 -9.46 30.72 9.67
C HIS A 66 -9.64 31.83 8.64
N GLU A 67 -8.96 31.71 7.50
CA GLU A 67 -9.04 32.68 6.41
C GLU A 67 -10.44 32.70 5.80
N LEU A 68 -11.05 31.53 5.59
CA LEU A 68 -12.40 31.41 5.06
C LEU A 68 -13.45 32.05 5.99
N LEU A 69 -13.28 31.92 7.31
CA LEU A 69 -14.22 32.46 8.29
C LEU A 69 -14.11 33.99 8.45
N ASN A 70 -12.90 34.54 8.35
CA ASN A 70 -12.67 35.97 8.61
C ASN A 70 -12.70 36.83 7.34
N ASN A 71 -12.13 36.33 6.25
CA ASN A 71 -11.91 37.09 5.01
C ASN A 71 -12.73 36.54 3.84
N GLY A 72 -13.47 35.45 4.04
CA GLY A 72 -14.27 34.82 2.99
C GLY A 72 -13.40 34.06 1.97
N LEU A 73 -13.87 34.00 0.73
CA LEU A 73 -13.23 33.19 -0.30
C LEU A 73 -12.07 33.96 -0.94
N THR A 74 -10.84 33.65 -0.52
CA THR A 74 -9.61 34.28 -1.00
C THR A 74 -8.70 33.29 -1.73
N ASP A 75 -7.73 33.79 -2.50
CA ASP A 75 -6.70 32.97 -3.15
C ASP A 75 -5.91 32.11 -2.15
N LEU A 76 -5.74 32.61 -0.92
CA LEU A 76 -5.09 31.89 0.16
C LEU A 76 -5.92 30.67 0.59
N VAL A 77 -7.25 30.79 0.70
CA VAL A 77 -8.14 29.66 0.98
C VAL A 77 -8.05 28.61 -0.14
N LEU A 78 -8.02 29.04 -1.40
CA LEU A 78 -7.86 28.14 -2.55
C LEU A 78 -6.53 27.38 -2.49
N LEU A 79 -5.43 28.09 -2.19
CA LEU A 79 -4.10 27.50 -2.04
C LEU A 79 -4.05 26.49 -0.88
N CYS A 80 -4.57 26.86 0.29
CA CYS A 80 -4.64 25.98 1.46
C CYS A 80 -5.49 24.73 1.18
N SER A 81 -6.60 24.88 0.45
CA SER A 81 -7.46 23.76 0.05
C SER A 81 -6.75 22.82 -0.91
N LEU A 82 -6.06 23.36 -1.92
CA LEU A 82 -5.27 22.58 -2.87
C LEU A 82 -4.15 21.80 -2.16
N MET A 83 -3.41 22.47 -1.27
CA MET A 83 -2.36 21.84 -0.46
C MET A 83 -2.90 20.71 0.41
N THR A 84 -4.08 20.91 1.02
CA THR A 84 -4.77 19.89 1.80
C THR A 84 -5.08 18.65 0.95
N VAL A 85 -5.63 18.84 -0.25
CA VAL A 85 -5.93 17.73 -1.18
C VAL A 85 -4.66 16.97 -1.57
N ILE A 86 -3.59 17.67 -1.92
CA ILE A 86 -2.30 17.06 -2.28
C ILE A 86 -1.73 16.24 -1.13
N LEU A 87 -1.72 16.80 0.09
CA LEU A 87 -1.20 16.12 1.27
C LEU A 87 -2.06 14.90 1.63
N CYS A 88 -3.39 15.01 1.57
CA CYS A 88 -4.31 13.88 1.75
C CYS A 88 -4.06 12.79 0.71
N PHE A 89 -3.88 13.13 -0.56
CA PHE A 89 -3.58 12.17 -1.62
C PHE A 89 -2.25 11.45 -1.37
N CYS A 90 -1.20 12.17 -0.97
CA CYS A 90 0.09 11.59 -0.62
C CYS A 90 -0.02 10.60 0.55
N LEU A 91 -0.75 10.96 1.61
CA LEU A 91 -1.01 10.08 2.75
C LEU A 91 -1.82 8.84 2.35
N PHE A 92 -2.86 9.02 1.53
CA PHE A 92 -3.70 7.95 1.02
C PHE A 92 -2.91 6.96 0.16
N ARG A 93 -2.15 7.45 -0.83
CA ARG A 93 -1.28 6.62 -1.68
C ARG A 93 -0.36 5.77 -0.83
N ARG A 94 0.25 6.38 0.19
CA ARG A 94 1.14 5.69 1.10
C ARG A 94 0.43 4.63 1.93
N PHE A 95 -0.73 4.92 2.51
CA PHE A 95 -1.50 3.93 3.26
C PHE A 95 -1.88 2.73 2.38
N ARG A 96 -2.25 3.00 1.12
CA ARG A 96 -2.54 1.96 0.13
C ARG A 96 -1.31 1.10 -0.16
N THR A 97 -0.14 1.70 -0.37
CA THR A 97 1.13 0.97 -0.57
C THR A 97 1.49 0.12 0.64
N ARG A 98 1.39 0.67 1.86
CA ARG A 98 1.60 -0.10 3.10
C ARG A 98 0.68 -1.31 3.20
N ARG A 99 -0.60 -1.12 2.92
CA ARG A 99 -1.59 -2.20 2.96
C ARG A 99 -1.29 -3.26 1.89
N PHE A 100 -0.80 -2.86 0.73
CA PHE A 100 -0.37 -3.76 -0.33
C PHE A 100 0.84 -4.59 0.09
N TRP A 101 1.91 -3.96 0.59
CA TRP A 101 3.11 -4.63 1.08
C TRP A 101 2.82 -5.59 2.22
N ASN A 102 1.96 -5.20 3.18
CA ASN A 102 1.56 -6.10 4.26
C ASN A 102 0.83 -7.33 3.73
N LYS A 103 -0.15 -7.16 2.83
CA LYS A 103 -0.85 -8.29 2.20
C LYS A 103 0.12 -9.21 1.44
N HIS A 104 1.08 -8.63 0.75
CA HIS A 104 2.09 -9.36 0.00
C HIS A 104 3.01 -10.17 0.91
N CYS A 105 3.58 -9.55 1.95
CA CYS A 105 4.40 -10.25 2.95
C CYS A 105 3.63 -11.38 3.64
N THR A 106 2.36 -11.15 3.99
CA THR A 106 1.50 -12.20 4.55
C THR A 106 1.28 -13.36 3.58
N ALA A 107 1.15 -13.09 2.27
CA ALA A 107 1.01 -14.13 1.26
C ALA A 107 2.29 -14.97 1.13
N VAL A 108 3.47 -14.33 1.13
CA VAL A 108 4.77 -15.02 1.11
C VAL A 108 4.94 -15.92 2.34
N ILE A 109 4.67 -15.39 3.54
CA ILE A 109 4.78 -16.16 4.80
C ILE A 109 3.83 -17.37 4.78
N ARG A 110 2.58 -17.19 4.34
CA ARG A 110 1.62 -18.30 4.25
C ARG A 110 2.09 -19.39 3.30
N GLU A 111 2.73 -19.02 2.20
CA GLU A 111 3.26 -19.98 1.23
C GLU A 111 4.49 -20.71 1.78
N GLN A 112 5.40 -20.00 2.46
CA GLN A 112 6.54 -20.61 3.16
C GLN A 112 6.09 -21.62 4.22
N VAL A 113 5.10 -21.26 5.05
CA VAL A 113 4.53 -22.17 6.06
C VAL A 113 3.86 -23.38 5.40
N ARG A 114 3.11 -23.19 4.30
CA ARG A 114 2.47 -24.28 3.57
C ARG A 114 3.50 -25.31 3.07
N ARG A 115 4.64 -24.83 2.55
CA ARG A 115 5.70 -25.70 2.02
C ARG A 115 6.47 -26.42 3.14
N ALA A 116 6.74 -25.73 4.25
CA ALA A 116 7.34 -26.36 5.44
C ALA A 116 6.48 -27.52 5.97
N VAL A 117 5.17 -27.32 6.14
CA VAL A 117 4.24 -28.38 6.57
C VAL A 117 4.20 -29.56 5.59
N LEU A 118 4.31 -29.30 4.29
CA LEU A 118 4.35 -30.37 3.28
C LEU A 118 5.67 -31.15 3.25
N LEU A 119 6.77 -30.54 3.68
CA LEU A 119 8.06 -31.21 3.81
C LEU A 119 8.07 -32.09 5.07
N ASP A 120 7.56 -31.58 6.20
CA ASP A 120 7.47 -32.33 7.46
C ASP A 120 6.48 -33.52 7.38
N GLY A 121 5.40 -33.39 6.59
CA GLY A 121 4.43 -34.48 6.37
C GLY A 121 4.87 -35.55 5.37
N LYS A 122 6.09 -35.46 4.83
CA LYS A 122 6.64 -36.40 3.84
C LYS A 122 7.77 -37.28 4.41
N THR A 123 8.11 -37.07 5.68
CA THR A 123 9.17 -37.76 6.42
C THR A 123 8.68 -38.94 7.28
N ASP A 124 7.38 -39.26 7.22
CA ASP A 124 6.77 -40.47 7.79
C ASP A 124 6.40 -41.47 6.68
#